data_AF-A0A1H3KE21-F1
#
_entry.id   AF-A0A1H3KE21-F1
#
_cell.length_a   1.000
_cell.length_b   1.000
_cell.length_c   1.000
_cell.angle_alpha   90.00
_cell.angle_beta   90.00
_cell.angle_gamma   90.00
#
_symmetry.space_group_name_H-M   'P 1'
#
loop_
_entity.id
_entity.type
_entity.pdbx_description
1 polymer ?
#
loop_
_entity_poly.entity_id
_entity_poly.type
_entity_poly.pdbx_seq_one_letter_code
_entity_poly.pdbx_strand_id
1 'polypeptide(L)'
;MRTSLRRRVGVVLGVTLLLTGGGVAVASWLASGTGQGSARAASVTGLVVSAGSPVGALYPLPGGTTPATGYGSGTVGSVATTVSNPNPFPVTITSAVVGSATASPVGGRTCAAGSVLPATTAPISLDPPVTLAAGSAPTPVTVPGAVYMVATAEDGCQGASFSVPVTVTGASA
;
A
#
# COMPACT_ATOMS: atom_id res chain seq x y z
N MET A 1 -10.27 63.35 81.71
CA MET A 1 -10.68 62.85 80.38
C MET A 1 -9.45 62.52 79.53
N ARG A 2 -8.89 61.30 79.62
CA ARG A 2 -7.69 60.89 78.82
C ARG A 2 -7.80 59.49 78.18
N THR A 3 -8.96 58.84 78.26
CA THR A 3 -9.19 57.45 77.84
C THR A 3 -9.77 57.31 76.43
N SER A 4 -10.32 58.36 75.82
CA SER A 4 -11.01 58.28 74.52
C SER A 4 -10.09 58.35 73.30
N LEU A 5 -8.88 58.94 73.41
CA LEU A 5 -7.95 59.05 72.28
C LEU A 5 -7.23 57.73 71.96
N ARG A 6 -6.85 56.94 72.98
CA ARG A 6 -6.12 55.67 72.80
C ARG A 6 -6.97 54.60 72.12
N ARG A 7 -8.29 54.63 72.33
CA ARG A 7 -9.24 53.71 71.67
C ARG A 7 -9.42 54.01 70.18
N ARG A 8 -9.36 55.29 69.77
CA ARG A 8 -9.55 55.71 68.37
C ARG A 8 -8.32 55.42 67.50
N VAL A 9 -7.12 55.55 68.05
CA VAL A 9 -5.87 55.24 67.34
C VAL A 9 -5.74 53.76 67.02
N GLY A 10 -6.13 52.87 67.95
CA GLY A 10 -6.12 51.42 67.70
C GLY A 10 -7.11 50.98 66.61
N VAL A 11 -8.27 51.63 66.54
CA VAL A 11 -9.28 51.36 65.49
C VAL A 11 -8.80 51.86 64.13
N VAL A 12 -8.22 53.07 64.06
CA VAL A 12 -7.73 53.63 62.80
C VAL A 12 -6.54 52.84 62.27
N LEU A 13 -5.58 52.45 63.12
CA LEU A 13 -4.44 51.59 62.72
C LEU A 13 -4.87 50.17 62.34
N GLY A 14 -5.87 49.61 63.03
CA GLY A 14 -6.41 48.30 62.68
C GLY A 14 -7.09 48.31 61.31
N VAL A 15 -7.85 49.37 61.01
CA VAL A 15 -8.57 49.52 59.72
C VAL A 15 -7.58 49.76 58.56
N THR A 16 -6.54 50.58 58.74
CA THR A 16 -5.54 50.77 57.66
C THR A 16 -4.67 49.54 57.42
N LEU A 17 -4.35 48.74 58.44
CA LEU A 17 -3.60 47.49 58.27
C LEU A 17 -4.45 46.39 57.59
N LEU A 18 -5.76 46.39 57.82
CA LEU A 18 -6.71 45.50 57.14
C LEU A 18 -6.89 45.85 55.66
N LEU A 19 -6.76 47.12 55.29
CA LEU A 19 -6.96 47.60 53.90
C LEU A 19 -5.73 47.40 53.01
N THR A 20 -4.51 47.33 53.56
CA THR A 20 -3.28 47.08 52.78
C THR A 20 -2.86 45.60 52.75
N GLY A 21 -3.46 44.75 53.60
CA GLY A 21 -3.31 43.29 53.55
C GLY A 21 -4.27 42.59 52.57
N GLY A 22 -5.04 43.35 51.78
CA GLY A 22 -5.91 42.84 50.73
C GLY A 22 -5.10 42.37 49.53
N GLY A 23 -4.47 41.19 49.64
CA GLY A 23 -3.94 40.48 48.49
C GLY A 23 -5.06 40.38 47.45
N VAL A 24 -4.81 40.88 46.23
CA VAL A 24 -5.73 40.69 45.11
C VAL A 24 -5.74 39.18 44.86
N ALA A 25 -6.70 38.48 45.45
CA ALA A 25 -6.94 37.08 45.14
C ALA A 25 -7.47 37.07 43.70
N VAL A 26 -6.55 37.02 42.73
CA VAL A 26 -6.87 36.61 41.37
C VAL A 26 -7.33 35.16 41.46
N ALA A 27 -8.62 34.97 41.74
CA ALA A 27 -9.32 33.72 41.48
C ALA A 27 -9.45 33.62 39.96
N SER A 28 -8.37 33.25 39.28
CA SER A 28 -8.48 32.76 37.91
C SER A 28 -9.21 31.41 38.00
N TRP A 29 -10.48 31.40 37.64
CA TRP A 29 -11.24 30.15 37.49
C TRP A 29 -10.59 29.34 36.38
N LEU A 30 -9.79 28.33 36.77
CA LEU A 30 -9.27 27.34 35.84
C LEU A 30 -10.46 26.50 35.36
N ALA A 31 -10.98 26.84 34.18
CA ALA A 31 -11.93 26.02 33.45
C ALA A 31 -11.15 25.02 32.60
N SER A 32 -11.09 23.76 33.05
CA SER A 32 -10.61 22.64 32.25
C SER A 32 -11.80 21.75 31.86
N GLY A 33 -11.79 21.26 30.63
CA GLY A 33 -12.79 20.33 30.11
C GLY A 33 -12.10 19.13 29.50
N THR A 34 -12.45 17.93 29.95
CA THR A 34 -12.06 16.68 29.28
C THR A 34 -13.25 16.18 28.47
N GLY A 35 -12.99 15.78 27.24
CA GLY A 35 -13.99 15.28 26.31
C GLY A 35 -13.44 14.09 25.53
N GLN A 36 -14.32 13.23 25.03
CA GLN A 36 -13.94 12.10 24.19
C GLN A 36 -14.01 12.54 22.72
N GLY A 37 -12.89 12.49 22.02
CA GLY A 37 -12.85 12.57 20.56
C GLY A 37 -13.13 11.19 19.95
N SER A 38 -13.73 11.15 18.77
CA SER A 38 -13.92 9.91 18.00
C SER A 38 -13.15 9.97 16.68
N ALA A 39 -12.62 8.82 16.25
CA ALA A 39 -12.01 8.62 14.93
C ALA A 39 -12.60 7.37 14.27
N ARG A 40 -12.50 7.27 12.93
CA ARG A 40 -12.96 6.11 12.16
C ARG A 40 -11.83 5.61 11.25
N ALA A 41 -11.70 4.29 11.14
CA ALA A 41 -10.82 3.67 10.17
C ALA A 41 -11.41 3.79 8.75
N ALA A 42 -10.54 3.99 7.75
CA ALA A 42 -10.94 3.96 6.35
C ALA A 42 -11.19 2.53 5.85
N SER A 43 -11.94 2.38 4.77
CA SER A 43 -12.15 1.09 4.08
C SER A 43 -11.15 0.92 2.94
N VAL A 44 -10.66 -0.31 2.76
CA VAL A 44 -9.74 -0.67 1.66
C VAL A 44 -10.55 -1.07 0.42
N THR A 45 -10.22 -0.49 -0.72
CA THR A 45 -10.67 -0.91 -2.05
C THR A 45 -9.55 -1.73 -2.72
N GLY A 46 -9.92 -2.79 -3.45
CA GLY A 46 -8.95 -3.62 -4.17
C GLY A 46 -8.15 -2.82 -5.19
N LEU A 47 -6.88 -3.19 -5.39
CA LEU A 47 -6.05 -2.66 -6.47
C LEU A 47 -6.60 -3.10 -7.83
N VAL A 48 -6.52 -2.21 -8.82
CA VAL A 48 -6.98 -2.54 -10.18
C VAL A 48 -5.78 -2.91 -11.03
N VAL A 49 -5.75 -4.17 -11.48
CA VAL A 49 -4.69 -4.77 -12.30
C VAL A 49 -5.15 -4.79 -13.76
N SER A 50 -4.31 -4.30 -14.67
CA SER A 50 -4.56 -4.26 -16.11
C SER A 50 -3.38 -4.87 -16.86
N ALA A 51 -3.65 -5.38 -18.07
CA ALA A 51 -2.61 -5.96 -18.90
C ALA A 51 -1.53 -4.91 -19.22
N GLY A 52 -0.26 -5.32 -19.12
CA GLY A 52 0.89 -4.52 -19.56
C GLY A 52 1.42 -5.02 -20.90
N SER A 53 2.42 -4.31 -21.42
CA SER A 53 3.13 -4.72 -22.62
C SER A 53 4.16 -5.82 -22.31
N PRO A 54 4.23 -6.91 -23.08
CA PRO A 54 5.23 -7.96 -22.87
C PRO A 54 6.65 -7.40 -22.83
N VAL A 55 7.43 -7.81 -21.84
CA VAL A 55 8.81 -7.34 -21.62
C VAL A 55 9.87 -8.17 -22.37
N GLY A 56 9.47 -9.32 -22.92
CA GLY A 56 10.37 -10.23 -23.64
C GLY A 56 9.60 -11.28 -24.43
N ALA A 57 10.31 -11.96 -25.32
CA ALA A 57 9.76 -13.10 -26.06
C ALA A 57 9.72 -14.34 -25.15
N LEU A 58 8.61 -15.08 -25.23
CA LEU A 58 8.45 -16.37 -24.56
C LEU A 58 8.63 -17.49 -25.59
N TYR A 59 9.51 -18.45 -25.29
CA TYR A 59 9.81 -19.59 -26.15
C TYR A 59 9.82 -20.90 -25.34
N PRO A 60 9.68 -22.07 -26.00
CA PRO A 60 9.64 -23.36 -25.33
C PRO A 60 10.86 -23.59 -24.44
N LEU A 61 10.64 -24.15 -23.26
CA LEU A 61 11.72 -24.60 -22.40
C LEU A 61 12.61 -25.62 -23.11
N PRO A 62 13.94 -25.52 -22.95
CA PRO A 62 14.83 -26.61 -23.32
C PRO A 62 14.41 -27.91 -22.63
N GLY A 63 14.43 -29.02 -23.38
CA GLY A 63 14.07 -30.34 -22.83
C GLY A 63 14.89 -30.70 -21.58
N GLY A 64 14.22 -31.22 -20.56
CA GLY A 64 14.87 -31.63 -19.31
C GLY A 64 15.23 -30.49 -18.35
N THR A 65 14.79 -29.25 -18.62
CA THR A 65 15.02 -28.10 -17.74
C THR A 65 13.73 -27.66 -17.02
N THR A 66 13.89 -26.81 -16.00
CA THR A 66 12.78 -26.21 -15.25
C THR A 66 12.68 -24.72 -15.57
N PRO A 67 11.55 -24.03 -15.32
CA PRO A 67 11.44 -22.58 -15.54
C PRO A 67 12.59 -21.77 -14.91
N ALA A 68 13.07 -22.21 -13.75
CA ALA A 68 14.17 -21.58 -13.02
C ALA A 68 15.56 -21.82 -13.65
N THR A 69 15.74 -22.90 -14.41
CA THR A 69 17.05 -23.32 -14.96
C THR A 69 17.14 -23.33 -16.48
N GLY A 70 16.00 -23.29 -17.18
CA GLY A 70 15.90 -23.42 -18.62
C GLY A 70 15.94 -22.10 -19.38
N TYR A 71 15.65 -20.98 -18.71
CA TYR A 71 15.76 -19.65 -19.30
C TYR A 71 17.05 -18.97 -18.84
N GLY A 72 17.86 -18.51 -19.81
CA GLY A 72 19.12 -17.81 -19.53
C GLY A 72 18.95 -16.37 -19.05
N SER A 73 17.73 -15.84 -19.05
CA SER A 73 17.40 -14.49 -18.57
C SER A 73 16.10 -14.53 -17.77
N GLY A 74 16.08 -13.87 -16.61
CA GLY A 74 14.88 -13.72 -15.79
C GLY A 74 13.77 -12.87 -16.43
N THR A 75 14.06 -12.21 -17.56
CA THR A 75 13.06 -11.48 -18.36
C THR A 75 12.17 -12.43 -19.17
N VAL A 76 12.66 -13.63 -19.50
CA VAL A 76 11.85 -14.63 -20.20
C VAL A 76 10.81 -15.17 -19.22
N GLY A 77 9.55 -15.22 -19.66
CA GLY A 77 8.44 -15.62 -18.81
C GLY A 77 7.97 -14.55 -17.82
N SER A 78 8.54 -13.35 -17.87
CA SER A 78 8.04 -12.22 -17.07
C SER A 78 6.68 -11.74 -17.59
N VAL A 79 5.76 -11.45 -16.68
CA VAL A 79 4.44 -10.89 -17.00
C VAL A 79 4.43 -9.42 -16.61
N ALA A 80 4.21 -8.55 -17.59
CA ALA A 80 4.05 -7.13 -17.35
C ALA A 80 2.57 -6.79 -17.15
N THR A 81 2.30 -5.99 -16.15
CA THR A 81 0.98 -5.51 -15.75
C THR A 81 1.08 -4.02 -15.42
N THR A 82 -0.06 -3.33 -15.39
CA THR A 82 -0.16 -2.02 -14.77
C THR A 82 -1.14 -2.10 -13.61
N VAL A 83 -0.82 -1.45 -12.49
CA VAL A 83 -1.64 -1.48 -11.27
C VAL A 83 -1.97 -0.06 -10.84
N SER A 84 -3.24 0.22 -10.58
CA SER A 84 -3.69 1.50 -10.00
C SER A 84 -4.21 1.32 -8.58
N ASN A 85 -4.00 2.33 -7.76
CA ASN A 85 -4.38 2.34 -6.36
C ASN A 85 -5.51 3.36 -6.14
N PRO A 86 -6.79 2.93 -6.09
CA PRO A 86 -7.90 3.85 -5.85
C PRO A 86 -8.00 4.32 -4.39
N ASN A 87 -7.18 3.78 -3.48
CA ASN A 87 -7.25 4.11 -2.06
C ASN A 87 -6.69 5.50 -1.74
N PRO A 88 -7.18 6.18 -0.69
CA PRO A 88 -6.67 7.48 -0.24
C PRO A 88 -5.34 7.38 0.53
N PHE A 89 -4.68 6.22 0.53
CA PHE A 89 -3.40 5.96 1.19
C PHE A 89 -2.48 5.17 0.25
N PRO A 90 -1.15 5.28 0.41
CA PRO A 90 -0.20 4.54 -0.42
C PRO A 90 -0.21 3.04 -0.10
N VAL A 91 0.10 2.21 -1.10
CA VAL A 91 0.16 0.74 -0.97
C VAL A 91 1.47 0.23 -1.54
N THR A 92 2.19 -0.60 -0.78
CA THR A 92 3.40 -1.29 -1.24
C THR A 92 3.06 -2.73 -1.60
N ILE A 93 3.24 -3.08 -2.88
CA ILE A 93 3.07 -4.42 -3.43
C ILE A 93 4.37 -5.19 -3.24
N THR A 94 4.28 -6.36 -2.62
CA THR A 94 5.44 -7.21 -2.29
C THR A 94 5.42 -8.53 -3.02
N SER A 95 4.26 -8.99 -3.48
CA SER A 95 4.16 -10.28 -4.17
C SER A 95 3.02 -10.32 -5.20
N ALA A 96 3.12 -11.27 -6.12
CA ALA A 96 2.09 -11.55 -7.10
C ALA A 96 1.92 -13.06 -7.31
N VAL A 97 0.69 -13.47 -7.65
CA VAL A 97 0.34 -14.83 -8.08
C VAL A 97 -0.23 -14.72 -9.48
N VAL A 98 0.13 -15.64 -10.37
CA VAL A 98 -0.40 -15.69 -11.73
C VAL A 98 -1.31 -16.90 -11.92
N GLY A 99 -2.39 -16.69 -12.68
CA GLY A 99 -3.34 -17.72 -13.06
C GLY A 99 -2.96 -18.41 -14.37
N SER A 100 -3.81 -19.33 -14.81
CA SER A 100 -3.64 -20.04 -16.09
C SER A 100 -3.67 -19.07 -17.27
N ALA A 101 -2.69 -19.21 -18.17
CA ALA A 101 -2.62 -18.40 -19.37
C ALA A 101 -3.65 -18.86 -20.40
N THR A 102 -4.22 -17.89 -21.12
CA THR A 102 -5.07 -18.12 -22.29
C THR A 102 -4.32 -17.71 -23.55
N ALA A 103 -4.28 -18.60 -24.55
CA ALA A 103 -3.59 -18.35 -25.80
C ALA A 103 -4.55 -17.73 -26.83
N SER A 104 -4.06 -16.74 -27.56
CA SER A 104 -4.71 -16.13 -28.72
C SER A 104 -3.78 -16.32 -29.94
N PRO A 105 -3.94 -17.44 -30.68
CA PRO A 105 -3.08 -17.76 -31.80
C PRO A 105 -3.26 -16.79 -32.97
N VAL A 106 -2.24 -16.72 -33.83
CA VAL A 106 -2.34 -16.02 -35.11
C VAL A 106 -3.37 -16.75 -36.00
N GLY A 107 -4.13 -16.00 -36.79
CA GLY A 107 -5.14 -16.57 -37.69
C GLY A 107 -4.56 -17.69 -38.58
N GLY A 108 -5.26 -18.82 -38.64
CA GLY A 108 -4.84 -20.00 -39.40
C GLY A 108 -3.79 -20.88 -38.70
N ARG A 109 -3.42 -20.59 -37.44
CA ARG A 109 -2.56 -21.43 -36.61
C ARG A 109 -3.30 -21.90 -35.35
N THR A 110 -2.82 -22.98 -34.76
CA THR A 110 -3.27 -23.49 -33.45
C THR A 110 -2.23 -23.17 -32.39
N CYS A 111 -2.68 -22.79 -31.20
CA CYS A 111 -1.83 -22.76 -30.01
C CYS A 111 -2.66 -23.30 -28.85
N ALA A 112 -2.42 -24.56 -28.51
CA ALA A 112 -3.20 -25.30 -27.54
C ALA A 112 -3.17 -24.62 -26.16
N ALA A 113 -4.32 -24.66 -25.47
CA ALA A 113 -4.38 -24.32 -24.07
C ALA A 113 -3.40 -25.21 -23.28
N GLY A 114 -2.66 -24.62 -22.33
CA GLY A 114 -1.59 -25.31 -21.61
C GLY A 114 -0.22 -25.26 -22.27
N SER A 115 -0.09 -24.65 -23.46
CA SER A 115 1.24 -24.35 -24.03
C SER A 115 2.04 -23.37 -23.16
N VAL A 116 1.36 -22.50 -22.41
CA VAL A 116 1.95 -21.60 -21.41
C VAL A 116 1.32 -21.89 -20.06
N LEU A 117 2.17 -22.09 -19.04
CA LEU A 117 1.76 -22.44 -17.69
C LEU A 117 2.42 -21.48 -16.66
N PRO A 118 1.78 -21.26 -15.50
CA PRO A 118 2.43 -20.63 -14.35
C PRO A 118 3.70 -21.39 -13.95
N ALA A 119 4.80 -20.67 -13.71
CA ALA A 119 6.04 -21.27 -13.20
C ALA A 119 5.89 -21.82 -11.79
N THR A 120 4.98 -21.24 -11.00
CA THR A 120 4.66 -21.66 -9.64
C THR A 120 3.22 -21.26 -9.29
N THR A 121 2.63 -21.98 -8.34
CA THR A 121 1.36 -21.59 -7.71
C THR A 121 1.57 -20.77 -6.44
N ALA A 122 2.81 -20.66 -5.95
CA ALA A 122 3.15 -19.85 -4.78
C ALA A 122 3.31 -18.37 -5.15
N PRO A 123 3.16 -17.44 -4.18
CA PRO A 123 3.44 -16.03 -4.40
C PRO A 123 4.89 -15.80 -4.84
N ILE A 124 5.05 -15.04 -5.93
CA ILE A 124 6.33 -14.58 -6.45
C ILE A 124 6.65 -13.25 -5.77
N SER A 125 7.81 -13.16 -5.12
CA SER A 125 8.26 -11.92 -4.49
C SER A 125 8.67 -10.90 -5.55
N LEU A 126 8.27 -9.65 -5.36
CA LEU A 126 8.74 -8.52 -6.15
C LEU A 126 9.93 -7.89 -5.44
N ASP A 127 11.09 -7.87 -6.12
CA ASP A 127 12.31 -7.25 -5.61
C ASP A 127 12.92 -6.33 -6.70
N PRO A 128 12.93 -5.00 -6.49
CA PRO A 128 12.38 -4.29 -5.33
C PRO A 128 10.84 -4.32 -5.29
N PRO A 129 10.22 -4.15 -4.10
CA PRO A 129 8.77 -3.99 -4.00
C PRO A 129 8.31 -2.71 -4.70
N VAL A 130 7.05 -2.67 -5.14
CA VAL A 130 6.49 -1.54 -5.88
C VAL A 130 5.54 -0.74 -4.99
N THR A 131 5.85 0.53 -4.74
CA THR A 131 4.98 1.43 -3.98
C THR A 131 4.12 2.27 -4.91
N LEU A 132 2.81 2.20 -4.69
CA LEU A 132 1.80 3.02 -5.35
C LEU A 132 1.37 4.16 -4.43
N ALA A 133 1.36 5.38 -4.95
CA ALA A 133 0.82 6.53 -4.22
C ALA A 133 -0.70 6.38 -4.00
N ALA A 134 -1.24 7.16 -3.07
CA ALA A 134 -2.69 7.29 -2.92
C ALA A 134 -3.33 7.80 -4.22
N GLY A 135 -4.44 7.19 -4.65
CA GLY A 135 -5.16 7.59 -5.86
C GLY A 135 -4.34 7.48 -7.16
N SER A 136 -3.29 6.66 -7.19
CA SER A 136 -2.36 6.64 -8.32
C SER A 136 -2.98 6.02 -9.58
N ALA A 137 -2.65 6.61 -10.73
CA ALA A 137 -2.93 6.05 -12.05
C ALA A 137 -2.18 4.72 -12.27
N PRO A 138 -2.50 3.96 -13.35
CA PRO A 138 -1.87 2.68 -13.64
C PRO A 138 -0.34 2.81 -13.71
N THR A 139 0.34 2.11 -12.80
CA THR A 139 1.81 2.10 -12.67
C THR A 139 2.34 0.73 -13.14
N PRO A 140 3.42 0.69 -13.95
CA PRO A 140 3.99 -0.58 -14.41
C PRO A 140 4.48 -1.47 -13.26
N VAL A 141 4.12 -2.74 -13.32
CA VAL A 141 4.58 -3.81 -12.41
C VAL A 141 4.99 -5.00 -13.28
N THR A 142 6.20 -5.52 -13.07
CA THR A 142 6.69 -6.71 -13.77
C THR A 142 6.81 -7.85 -12.76
N VAL A 143 6.14 -8.97 -13.04
CA VAL A 143 6.28 -10.20 -12.25
C VAL A 143 7.34 -11.07 -12.93
N PRO A 144 8.56 -11.20 -12.37
CA PRO A 144 9.65 -11.92 -13.00
C PRO A 144 9.38 -13.42 -13.03
N GLY A 145 9.77 -14.08 -14.13
CA GLY A 145 9.71 -15.55 -14.26
C GLY A 145 8.33 -16.17 -13.95
N ALA A 146 7.25 -15.43 -14.19
CA ALA A 146 5.92 -15.82 -13.74
C ALA A 146 5.31 -16.98 -14.52
N VAL A 147 5.62 -17.07 -15.81
CA VAL A 147 5.10 -18.12 -16.70
C VAL A 147 6.23 -18.77 -17.49
N TYR A 148 5.94 -19.93 -18.07
CA TYR A 148 6.83 -20.60 -18.99
C TYR A 148 6.06 -21.26 -20.12
N MET A 149 6.73 -21.46 -21.26
CA MET A 149 6.17 -22.23 -22.37
C MET A 149 6.72 -23.66 -22.34
N VAL A 150 5.81 -24.64 -22.37
CA VAL A 150 6.18 -26.06 -22.27
C VAL A 150 7.07 -26.46 -23.46
N ALA A 151 7.97 -27.42 -23.23
CA ALA A 151 8.91 -27.89 -24.26
C ALA A 151 8.21 -28.53 -25.48
N THR A 152 6.97 -28.99 -25.32
CA THR A 152 6.14 -29.62 -26.36
C THR A 152 5.14 -28.65 -27.00
N ALA A 153 5.32 -27.34 -26.80
CA ALA A 153 4.45 -26.35 -27.43
C ALA A 153 4.55 -26.44 -28.95
N GLU A 154 3.42 -26.35 -29.64
CA GLU A 154 3.36 -26.46 -31.09
C GLU A 154 3.91 -25.20 -31.79
N ASP A 155 4.42 -25.36 -33.02
CA ASP A 155 4.93 -24.24 -33.83
C ASP A 155 3.87 -23.17 -34.12
N GLY A 156 2.59 -23.54 -34.05
CA GLY A 156 1.49 -22.59 -34.21
C GLY A 156 1.39 -21.53 -33.10
N CYS A 157 2.10 -21.71 -31.97
CA CYS A 157 2.24 -20.69 -30.93
C CYS A 157 3.20 -19.55 -31.30
N GLN A 158 3.98 -19.67 -32.38
CA GLN A 158 4.87 -18.61 -32.82
C GLN A 158 4.05 -17.38 -33.27
N GLY A 159 4.24 -16.26 -32.57
CA GLY A 159 3.51 -15.01 -32.78
C GLY A 159 2.14 -14.93 -32.08
N ALA A 160 1.75 -15.96 -31.31
CA ALA A 160 0.54 -15.92 -30.48
C ALA A 160 0.69 -14.88 -29.35
N SER A 161 -0.44 -14.32 -28.92
CA SER A 161 -0.50 -13.52 -27.70
C SER A 161 -1.07 -14.35 -26.55
N PHE A 162 -0.65 -14.05 -25.32
CA PHE A 162 -1.09 -14.76 -24.13
C PHE A 162 -1.64 -13.78 -23.10
N SER A 163 -2.84 -14.04 -22.60
CA SER A 163 -3.42 -13.29 -21.50
C SER A 163 -3.31 -14.10 -20.22
N VAL A 164 -2.66 -13.51 -19.21
CA VAL A 164 -2.35 -14.14 -17.92
C VAL A 164 -3.02 -13.33 -16.82
N PRO A 165 -3.97 -13.91 -16.06
CA PRO A 165 -4.52 -13.26 -14.89
C PRO A 165 -3.44 -13.05 -13.84
N VAL A 166 -3.33 -11.85 -13.28
CA VAL A 166 -2.37 -11.55 -12.20
C VAL A 166 -3.12 -11.03 -10.99
N THR A 167 -2.82 -11.60 -9.82
CA THR A 167 -3.30 -11.12 -8.52
C THR A 167 -2.10 -10.60 -7.73
N VAL A 168 -2.13 -9.33 -7.36
CA VAL A 168 -1.06 -8.70 -6.57
C VAL A 168 -1.45 -8.62 -5.10
N THR A 169 -0.47 -8.76 -4.21
CA THR A 169 -0.65 -8.60 -2.76
C THR A 169 0.26 -7.49 -2.26
N GLY A 170 -0.32 -6.56 -1.51
CA GLY A 170 0.37 -5.44 -0.91
C GLY A 170 -0.32 -4.95 0.36
N ALA A 171 0.38 -4.11 1.12
CA ALA A 171 -0.11 -3.51 2.36
C ALA A 171 0.00 -1.98 2.30
N SER A 172 -0.75 -1.29 3.15
CA SER A 172 -0.58 0.16 3.32
C SER A 172 0.87 0.50 3.66
N ALA A 173 1.45 1.46 2.94
CA ALA A 173 2.83 1.92 3.12
C ALA A 173 2.95 2.98 4.21
#